data_AF-A0A1G6HZZ1-F1
#
_entry.id   AF-A0A1G6HZZ1-F1
#
_cell.length_a   1.000
_cell.length_b   1.000
_cell.length_c   1.000
_cell.angle_alpha   90.00
_cell.angle_beta   90.00
_cell.angle_gamma   90.00
#
_symmetry.space_group_name_H-M   'P 1'
#
loop_
_entity.id
_entity.type
_entity.pdbx_description
1 polymer ?
#
loop_
_entity_poly.entity_id
_entity_poly.type
_entity_poly.pdbx_seq_one_letter_code
_entity_poly.pdbx_strand_id
1 'polypeptide(L)'
;MDVSFDRKFVISSIIVAAVAAILFRLFFIQVLDNSYKITASNNVFHYVTQYPARGLIYSRKGEVLVSNQAAYDLMIVKRQVTAFDTVEFAKLLNITKEQVLDNFRAMKRSPYFSAYKQYPFIKQISAKDYARFQEKMFLFPGFYVQTRTLRDYPFHIAGGLFGYVGEVEERIIEKKPYYKRGDYIGINGLEKIYEEELRGQKGVTIYMVDVHNQIKGNYADGKFDSLAVAGKSMTISIDAELQALGEKLMVNKLGSIVAIEPSTGEILALISSPSYDPSLLVGRERTVNFKALQSDSLKPLFNRASMAMYPPGSTFKLINGLIGLQDGVLRPEIRYACHGGYPYGRGVACHEHGSPLDLVHAVENSCNAYFCYVFRNIMENPKFGSVPEALASWRRYVLSFGFGKRLGSDIANELNGIVASPELYNRIHGKNYWKALTIISLAIGQGELGVTPLQMANMTAIMANRGFYYTPHLVRSIQGVNGIDEKFKVKHQVLIDSSFFRPIVEGMYLAVNGAPGSGATARRAAVPGLDICGKTGTAQNPHGEDHSIFIAFAPKDNPKIAIAVYVENGGFGATYAAPIASMMIEKYLKDTVSRPDYEKFLIEANLLNSKRSGKKK
;
A
#
# COMPACT_ATOMS: atom_id res chain seq x y z
N MET A 1 -66.84 70.83 -11.91
CA MET A 1 -65.83 70.64 -10.86
C MET A 1 -66.37 69.59 -9.91
N ASP A 2 -65.80 68.38 -9.93
CA ASP A 2 -65.80 67.50 -8.75
C ASP A 2 -64.71 66.44 -8.89
N VAL A 3 -63.46 66.92 -9.01
CA VAL A 3 -62.24 66.07 -9.11
C VAL A 3 -61.86 65.49 -7.72
N SER A 4 -62.65 65.77 -6.68
CA SER A 4 -62.38 65.38 -5.30
C SER A 4 -62.82 63.94 -4.96
N PHE A 5 -63.83 63.38 -5.66
CA PHE A 5 -64.37 62.07 -5.33
C PHE A 5 -63.51 60.89 -5.84
N ASP A 6 -62.85 61.03 -7.00
CA ASP A 6 -62.04 59.95 -7.59
C ASP A 6 -60.70 59.71 -6.89
N ARG A 7 -60.04 60.77 -6.40
CA ARG A 7 -58.73 60.63 -5.73
C ARG A 7 -58.82 59.80 -4.46
N LYS A 8 -59.94 59.86 -3.75
CA LYS A 8 -60.15 59.11 -2.50
C LYS A 8 -60.20 57.60 -2.77
N PHE A 9 -60.90 57.17 -3.82
CA PHE A 9 -60.96 55.76 -4.21
C PHE A 9 -59.63 55.25 -4.74
N VAL A 10 -58.88 56.06 -5.51
CA VAL A 10 -57.55 55.68 -5.99
C VAL A 10 -56.57 55.53 -4.81
N ILE A 11 -56.55 56.48 -3.87
CA ILE A 11 -55.68 56.42 -2.68
C ILE A 11 -56.08 55.22 -1.79
N SER A 12 -57.37 55.01 -1.53
CA SER A 12 -57.84 53.85 -0.76
C SER A 12 -57.48 52.53 -1.44
N SER A 13 -57.57 52.44 -2.78
CA SER A 13 -57.19 51.24 -3.53
C SER A 13 -55.70 50.97 -3.46
N ILE A 14 -54.85 52.00 -3.52
CA ILE A 14 -53.40 51.87 -3.35
C ILE A 14 -53.07 51.40 -1.93
N ILE A 15 -53.73 51.93 -0.91
CA ILE A 15 -53.52 51.52 0.49
C ILE A 15 -53.95 50.07 0.68
N VAL A 16 -55.12 49.67 0.17
CA VAL A 16 -55.60 48.29 0.26
C VAL A 16 -54.67 47.33 -0.49
N ALA A 17 -54.19 47.70 -1.68
CA ALA A 17 -53.24 46.90 -2.43
C ALA A 17 -51.89 46.77 -1.70
N ALA A 18 -51.40 47.84 -1.07
CA ALA A 18 -50.18 47.80 -0.27
C ALA A 18 -50.34 46.91 0.97
N VAL A 19 -51.46 47.00 1.68
CA VAL A 19 -51.78 46.14 2.83
C VAL A 19 -51.92 44.68 2.38
N ALA A 20 -52.59 44.42 1.26
CA ALA A 20 -52.72 43.07 0.70
C ALA A 20 -51.35 42.50 0.29
N ALA A 21 -50.47 43.30 -0.31
CA ALA A 21 -49.11 42.89 -0.65
C ALA A 21 -48.27 42.56 0.59
N ILE A 22 -48.40 43.36 1.67
CA ILE A 22 -47.73 43.10 2.94
C ILE A 22 -48.28 41.82 3.59
N LEU A 23 -49.59 41.63 3.63
CA LEU A 23 -50.22 40.41 4.17
C LEU A 23 -49.85 39.16 3.38
N PHE A 24 -49.82 39.26 2.05
CA PHE A 24 -49.37 38.17 1.18
C PHE A 24 -47.89 37.85 1.43
N ARG A 25 -47.03 38.87 1.56
CA ARG A 25 -45.62 38.68 1.89
C ARG A 25 -45.45 38.05 3.27
N LEU A 26 -46.26 38.45 4.25
CA LEU A 26 -46.26 37.88 5.59
C LEU A 26 -46.69 36.42 5.58
N PHE A 27 -47.76 36.08 4.86
CA PHE A 27 -48.23 34.70 4.69
C PHE A 27 -47.18 33.84 3.99
N PHE A 28 -46.55 34.36 2.93
CA PHE A 28 -45.47 33.67 2.24
C PHE A 28 -44.31 33.38 3.20
N ILE A 29 -43.90 34.35 4.02
CA ILE A 29 -42.80 34.18 5.00
C ILE A 29 -43.20 33.22 6.14
N GLN A 30 -44.45 33.23 6.61
CA GLN A 30 -44.85 32.44 7.79
C GLN A 30 -45.30 31.01 7.46
N VAL A 31 -45.90 30.78 6.30
CA VAL A 31 -46.55 29.52 5.94
C VAL A 31 -45.80 28.75 4.86
N LEU A 32 -45.28 29.44 3.84
CA LEU A 32 -44.63 28.80 2.69
C LEU A 32 -43.10 28.74 2.83
N ASP A 33 -42.49 29.76 3.43
CA ASP A 33 -41.03 29.86 3.59
C ASP A 33 -40.57 29.29 4.94
N ASN A 34 -40.20 28.01 4.95
CA ASN A 34 -39.67 27.34 6.14
C ASN A 34 -38.25 27.80 6.52
N SER A 35 -37.60 28.67 5.75
CA SER A 35 -36.21 29.10 6.01
C SER A 35 -36.05 29.88 7.33
N TYR A 36 -37.03 30.71 7.71
CA TYR A 36 -36.93 31.52 8.94
C TYR A 36 -37.14 30.72 10.23
N LYS A 37 -37.98 29.67 10.20
CA LYS A 37 -38.06 28.71 11.32
C LYS A 37 -36.72 28.02 11.53
N ILE A 38 -36.03 27.63 10.45
CA ILE A 38 -34.70 27.00 10.51
C ILE A 38 -33.64 27.95 11.11
N THR A 39 -33.68 29.26 10.82
CA THR A 39 -32.72 30.22 11.36
C THR A 39 -32.90 30.49 12.86
N ALA A 40 -34.14 30.54 13.36
CA ALA A 40 -34.42 30.62 14.80
C ALA A 40 -34.09 29.30 15.53
N SER A 41 -34.23 28.17 14.84
CA SER A 41 -33.96 26.82 15.36
C SER A 41 -32.47 26.51 15.53
N ASN A 42 -31.60 27.12 14.71
CA ASN A 42 -30.15 26.91 14.78
C ASN A 42 -29.50 27.39 16.10
N ASN A 43 -30.17 28.22 16.88
CA ASN A 43 -29.69 28.66 18.20
C ASN A 43 -30.15 27.75 19.35
N VAL A 44 -31.10 26.84 19.11
CA VAL A 44 -31.70 25.97 20.16
C VAL A 44 -31.21 24.53 20.05
N PHE A 45 -30.68 24.09 18.89
CA PHE A 45 -30.23 22.71 18.71
C PHE A 45 -28.72 22.55 18.86
N HIS A 46 -28.32 21.62 19.73
CA HIS A 46 -26.95 21.20 19.92
C HIS A 46 -26.76 19.77 19.40
N TYR A 47 -26.04 19.66 18.28
CA TYR A 47 -25.77 18.38 17.61
C TYR A 47 -24.51 17.72 18.18
N VAL A 48 -24.68 16.58 18.84
CA VAL A 48 -23.58 15.76 19.32
C VAL A 48 -23.37 14.61 18.34
N THR A 49 -22.23 14.63 17.65
CA THR A 49 -21.86 13.56 16.72
C THR A 49 -21.39 12.33 17.49
N GLN A 50 -22.00 11.19 17.21
CA GLN A 50 -21.56 9.88 17.68
C GLN A 50 -20.65 9.26 16.63
N TYR A 51 -19.38 9.04 16.98
CA TYR A 51 -18.41 8.46 16.06
C TYR A 51 -18.47 6.93 16.11
N PRO A 52 -18.59 6.26 14.97
CA PRO A 52 -18.58 4.80 14.92
C PRO A 52 -17.16 4.27 15.17
N ALA A 53 -17.08 3.07 15.72
CA ALA A 53 -15.84 2.30 15.68
C ALA A 53 -15.53 1.91 14.23
N ARG A 54 -14.25 1.98 13.84
CA ARG A 54 -13.83 1.53 12.51
C ARG A 54 -13.90 0.00 12.40
N GLY A 55 -14.09 -0.52 11.20
CA GLY A 55 -14.07 -1.96 10.92
C GLY A 55 -12.74 -2.59 11.34
N LEU A 56 -12.80 -3.81 11.90
CA LEU A 56 -11.62 -4.57 12.28
C LEU A 56 -10.97 -5.21 11.04
N ILE A 57 -9.66 -5.42 11.07
CA ILE A 57 -8.94 -6.13 10.00
C ILE A 57 -8.40 -7.44 10.55
N TYR A 58 -8.79 -8.53 9.92
CA TYR A 58 -8.40 -9.89 10.26
C TYR A 58 -7.40 -10.45 9.26
N SER A 59 -6.46 -11.24 9.74
CA SER A 59 -5.61 -12.12 8.93
C SER A 59 -6.43 -13.21 8.25
N ARG A 60 -5.87 -13.86 7.23
CA ARG A 60 -6.50 -14.99 6.53
C ARG A 60 -6.85 -16.17 7.45
N LYS A 61 -6.15 -16.32 8.58
CA LYS A 61 -6.34 -17.38 9.59
C LYS A 61 -7.24 -16.92 10.76
N GLY A 62 -7.73 -15.66 10.74
CA GLY A 62 -8.72 -15.14 11.70
C GLY A 62 -8.13 -14.32 12.85
N GLU A 63 -6.81 -14.15 12.94
CA GLU A 63 -6.18 -13.28 13.94
C GLU A 63 -6.53 -11.81 13.69
N VAL A 64 -6.75 -11.05 14.75
CA VAL A 64 -7.01 -9.61 14.65
C VAL A 64 -5.69 -8.87 14.41
N LEU A 65 -5.52 -8.31 13.22
CA LEU A 65 -4.34 -7.54 12.84
C LEU A 65 -4.48 -6.06 13.18
N VAL A 66 -5.69 -5.53 13.03
CA VAL A 66 -6.03 -4.14 13.36
C VAL A 66 -7.32 -4.10 14.14
N SER A 67 -7.23 -3.65 15.39
CA SER A 67 -8.32 -3.49 16.35
C SER A 67 -8.58 -2.01 16.62
N ASN A 68 -9.47 -1.74 17.57
CA ASN A 68 -9.71 -0.40 18.08
C ASN A 68 -9.56 -0.40 19.60
N GLN A 69 -9.04 0.71 20.14
CA GLN A 69 -9.00 1.00 21.57
C GLN A 69 -9.77 2.29 21.85
N ALA A 70 -10.34 2.39 23.06
CA ALA A 70 -11.06 3.58 23.49
C ALA A 70 -10.12 4.78 23.62
N ALA A 71 -10.54 5.91 23.07
CA ALA A 71 -9.84 7.18 23.18
C ALA A 71 -10.82 8.32 23.36
N TYR A 72 -10.31 9.46 23.81
CA TYR A 72 -11.16 10.55 24.26
C TYR A 72 -10.59 11.88 23.77
N ASP A 73 -11.43 12.72 23.17
CA ASP A 73 -11.08 14.11 22.92
C ASP A 73 -11.65 14.96 24.06
N LEU A 74 -10.81 15.74 24.72
CA LEU A 74 -11.26 16.74 25.67
C LEU A 74 -11.67 17.99 24.90
N MET A 75 -12.97 18.25 24.92
CA MET A 75 -13.61 19.39 24.29
C MET A 75 -13.71 20.55 25.27
N ILE A 76 -13.71 21.77 24.74
CA ILE A 76 -13.86 23.02 25.51
C ILE A 76 -14.94 23.91 24.89
N VAL A 77 -15.80 24.50 25.73
CA VAL A 77 -16.66 25.63 25.40
C VAL A 77 -16.19 26.82 26.22
N LYS A 78 -15.39 27.70 25.61
CA LYS A 78 -14.63 28.73 26.35
C LYS A 78 -15.50 29.65 27.22
N ARG A 79 -16.74 29.93 26.81
CA ARG A 79 -17.70 30.75 27.57
C ARG A 79 -18.08 30.15 28.93
N GLN A 80 -18.07 28.82 29.04
CA GLN A 80 -18.42 28.08 30.25
C GLN A 80 -17.23 27.84 31.18
N VAL A 81 -16.01 28.18 30.75
CA VAL A 81 -14.78 27.93 31.50
C VAL A 81 -14.56 28.99 32.57
N THR A 82 -14.52 28.55 33.83
CA THR A 82 -14.15 29.33 35.02
C THR A 82 -12.64 29.25 35.29
N ALA A 83 -12.14 30.00 36.28
CA ALA A 83 -10.75 29.83 36.73
C ALA A 83 -10.58 28.45 37.40
N PHE A 84 -9.47 27.77 37.10
CA PHE A 84 -9.15 26.44 37.62
C PHE A 84 -7.64 26.28 37.82
N ASP A 85 -7.23 25.27 38.60
CA ASP A 85 -5.82 24.93 38.79
C ASP A 85 -5.22 24.27 37.54
N THR A 86 -4.45 25.06 36.78
CA THR A 86 -3.75 24.58 35.58
C THR A 86 -2.67 23.53 35.86
N VAL A 87 -2.09 23.48 37.06
CA VAL A 87 -1.06 22.50 37.43
C VAL A 87 -1.71 21.15 37.68
N GLU A 88 -2.81 21.12 38.43
CA GLU A 88 -3.58 19.90 38.66
C GLU A 88 -4.18 19.36 37.35
N PHE A 89 -4.76 20.24 36.53
CA PHE A 89 -5.28 19.88 35.20
C PHE A 89 -4.20 19.22 34.33
N ALA A 90 -3.00 19.80 34.29
CA ALA A 90 -1.88 19.29 33.52
C ALA A 90 -1.42 17.91 34.01
N LYS A 91 -1.33 17.73 35.34
CA LYS A 91 -0.95 16.47 35.98
C LYS A 91 -1.92 15.34 35.66
N LEU A 92 -3.24 15.59 35.70
CA LEU A 92 -4.26 14.57 35.45
C LEU A 92 -4.16 14.00 34.02
N LEU A 93 -3.88 14.87 33.05
CA LEU A 93 -3.84 14.55 31.62
C LEU A 93 -2.43 14.21 31.10
N ASN A 94 -1.45 14.12 32.00
CA ASN A 94 -0.04 13.86 31.67
C ASN A 94 0.49 14.81 30.58
N ILE A 95 0.29 16.11 30.81
CA ILE A 95 0.78 17.21 29.99
C ILE A 95 1.49 18.23 30.87
N THR A 96 2.24 19.15 30.27
CA THR A 96 2.87 20.27 30.98
C THR A 96 1.92 21.47 31.07
N LYS A 97 2.18 22.36 32.02
CA LYS A 97 1.44 23.62 32.13
C LYS A 97 1.61 24.48 30.87
N GLU A 98 2.80 24.46 30.28
CA GLU A 98 3.11 25.13 29.03
C GLU A 98 2.24 24.60 27.88
N GLN A 99 2.05 23.28 27.78
CA GLN A 99 1.16 22.66 26.79
C GLN A 99 -0.30 23.11 26.97
N VAL A 100 -0.79 23.24 28.21
CA VAL A 100 -2.14 23.79 28.47
C VAL A 100 -2.26 25.22 27.94
N LEU A 101 -1.27 26.08 28.23
CA LEU A 101 -1.25 27.47 27.77
C LEU A 101 -1.16 27.55 26.24
N ASP A 102 -0.35 26.70 25.62
CA ASP A 102 -0.22 26.61 24.17
C ASP A 102 -1.50 26.13 23.50
N ASN A 103 -2.24 25.19 24.10
CA ASN A 103 -3.57 24.79 23.61
C ASN A 103 -4.56 25.97 23.64
N PHE A 104 -4.55 26.78 24.70
CA PHE A 104 -5.37 28.01 24.75
C PHE A 104 -4.94 29.04 23.70
N ARG A 105 -3.64 29.22 23.45
CA ARG A 105 -3.11 30.11 22.41
C ARG A 105 -3.51 29.62 21.02
N ALA A 106 -3.36 28.32 20.74
CA ALA A 106 -3.71 27.68 19.49
C ALA A 106 -5.22 27.79 19.21
N MET A 107 -6.04 27.56 20.22
CA MET A 107 -7.49 27.76 20.14
C MET A 107 -7.83 29.21 19.76
N LYS A 108 -7.31 30.20 20.49
CA LYS A 108 -7.58 31.63 20.21
C LYS A 108 -7.11 32.08 18.83
N ARG A 109 -6.04 31.48 18.30
CA ARG A 109 -5.51 31.76 16.95
C ARG A 109 -6.30 31.06 15.84
N SER A 110 -7.14 30.08 16.16
CA SER A 110 -7.89 29.36 15.13
C SER A 110 -8.96 30.28 14.54
N PRO A 111 -9.02 30.44 13.20
CA PRO A 111 -10.04 31.30 12.57
C PRO A 111 -11.46 30.75 12.75
N TYR A 112 -11.59 29.50 13.19
CA TYR A 112 -12.85 28.81 13.44
C TYR A 112 -13.26 28.81 14.91
N PHE A 113 -12.48 29.45 15.78
CA PHE A 113 -12.80 29.53 17.19
C PHE A 113 -13.98 30.46 17.44
N SER A 114 -14.92 29.99 18.25
CA SER A 114 -15.98 30.82 18.83
C SER A 114 -16.08 30.49 20.30
N ALA A 115 -16.26 31.51 21.14
CA ALA A 115 -16.39 31.31 22.59
C ALA A 115 -17.60 30.44 22.97
N TYR A 116 -18.60 30.33 22.08
CA TYR A 116 -19.84 29.60 22.28
C TYR A 116 -19.86 28.21 21.62
N LYS A 117 -18.92 27.93 20.70
CA LYS A 117 -18.85 26.64 20.01
C LYS A 117 -17.83 25.73 20.69
N GLN A 118 -18.06 24.43 20.57
CA GLN A 118 -17.11 23.41 21.00
C GLN A 118 -15.81 23.49 20.21
N TYR A 119 -14.69 23.29 20.89
CA TYR A 119 -13.36 23.19 20.28
C TYR A 119 -12.61 21.98 20.88
N PRO A 120 -11.89 21.17 20.09
CA PRO A 120 -11.07 20.08 20.63
C PRO A 120 -9.83 20.67 21.32
N PHE A 121 -9.83 20.68 22.65
CA PHE A 121 -8.74 21.24 23.46
C PHE A 121 -7.53 20.31 23.52
N ILE A 122 -7.77 19.02 23.78
CA ILE A 122 -6.75 17.96 23.73
C ILE A 122 -7.37 16.78 22.99
N LYS A 123 -6.67 16.27 21.98
CA LYS A 123 -7.15 15.15 21.17
C LYS A 123 -6.52 13.83 21.65
N GLN A 124 -7.23 12.72 21.46
CA GLN A 124 -6.69 11.35 21.56
C GLN A 124 -6.08 11.02 22.93
N ILE A 125 -6.77 11.40 24.00
CA ILE A 125 -6.44 11.03 25.38
C ILE A 125 -6.68 9.52 25.56
N SER A 126 -5.74 8.84 26.20
CA SER A 126 -5.86 7.41 26.50
C SER A 126 -6.97 7.14 27.50
N ALA A 127 -7.55 5.94 27.48
CA ALA A 127 -8.54 5.56 28.48
C ALA A 127 -8.01 5.65 29.92
N LYS A 128 -6.72 5.39 30.13
CA LYS A 128 -6.06 5.49 31.44
C LYS A 128 -5.97 6.93 31.93
N ASP A 129 -5.58 7.86 31.06
CA ASP A 129 -5.48 9.28 31.42
C ASP A 129 -6.87 9.90 31.62
N TYR A 130 -7.84 9.49 30.78
CA TYR A 130 -9.23 9.92 30.93
C TYR A 130 -9.84 9.42 32.25
N ALA A 131 -9.61 8.17 32.65
CA ALA A 131 -10.12 7.65 33.92
C ALA A 131 -9.68 8.51 35.12
N ARG A 132 -8.41 8.92 35.16
CA ARG A 132 -7.91 9.83 36.21
C ARG A 132 -8.53 11.23 36.12
N PHE A 133 -8.72 11.76 34.91
CA PHE A 133 -9.32 13.07 34.72
C PHE A 133 -10.82 13.08 35.06
N GLN A 134 -11.55 12.00 34.75
CA GLN A 134 -12.98 11.86 34.96
C GLN A 134 -13.38 12.05 36.43
N GLU A 135 -12.59 11.51 37.37
CA GLU A 135 -12.83 11.62 38.81
C GLU A 135 -12.89 13.09 39.29
N LYS A 136 -12.14 13.98 38.62
CA LYS A 136 -12.04 15.40 38.98
C LYS A 136 -12.63 16.32 37.91
N MET A 137 -13.34 15.78 36.91
CA MET A 137 -13.84 16.57 35.78
C MET A 137 -14.79 17.68 36.21
N PHE A 138 -15.53 17.48 37.31
CA PHE A 138 -16.42 18.48 37.91
C PHE A 138 -15.70 19.77 38.36
N LEU A 139 -14.39 19.72 38.60
CA LEU A 139 -13.56 20.89 38.95
C LEU A 139 -13.24 21.77 37.73
N PHE A 140 -13.53 21.30 36.52
CA PHE A 140 -13.20 21.99 35.27
C PHE A 140 -14.44 22.31 34.43
N PRO A 141 -15.33 23.23 34.88
CA PRO A 141 -16.49 23.65 34.10
C PRO A 141 -16.12 24.11 32.68
N GLY A 142 -16.96 23.79 31.71
CA GLY A 142 -16.75 24.10 30.29
C GLY A 142 -15.83 23.12 29.56
N PHE A 143 -15.27 22.12 30.25
CA PHE A 143 -14.63 20.96 29.63
C PHE A 143 -15.56 19.74 29.70
N TYR A 144 -15.58 18.97 28.62
CA TYR A 144 -16.28 17.69 28.55
C TYR A 144 -15.57 16.79 27.55
N VAL A 145 -15.93 15.51 27.53
CA VAL A 145 -15.24 14.54 26.70
C VAL A 145 -16.13 14.05 25.57
N GLN A 146 -15.53 13.94 24.40
CA GLN A 146 -16.10 13.27 23.24
C GLN A 146 -15.42 11.91 23.07
N THR A 147 -16.23 10.85 23.00
CA THR A 147 -15.76 9.49 22.78
C THR A 147 -15.22 9.33 21.36
N ARG A 148 -14.06 8.70 21.26
CA ARG A 148 -13.34 8.39 20.03
C ARG A 148 -12.80 6.97 20.09
N THR A 149 -12.30 6.49 18.96
CA THR A 149 -11.53 5.26 18.88
C THR A 149 -10.20 5.54 18.23
N LEU A 150 -9.15 4.96 18.76
CA LEU A 150 -7.86 4.87 18.09
C LEU A 150 -7.68 3.46 17.55
N ARG A 151 -6.88 3.32 16.50
CA ARG A 151 -6.41 2.01 16.09
C ARG A 151 -5.52 1.40 17.17
N ASP A 152 -5.58 0.08 17.25
CA ASP A 152 -4.70 -0.74 18.04
C ASP A 152 -4.19 -1.88 17.16
N TYR A 153 -2.95 -2.30 17.38
CA TYR A 153 -2.23 -3.24 16.52
C TYR A 153 -1.66 -4.35 17.38
N PRO A 154 -2.39 -5.48 17.56
CA PRO A 154 -1.94 -6.59 18.40
C PRO A 154 -0.63 -7.21 17.91
N PHE A 155 -0.37 -7.13 16.60
CA PHE A 155 0.87 -7.55 15.98
C PHE A 155 1.62 -6.33 15.46
N HIS A 156 2.87 -6.16 15.89
CA HIS A 156 3.76 -5.07 15.47
C HIS A 156 4.41 -5.35 14.10
N ILE A 157 3.59 -5.73 13.11
CA ILE A 157 4.00 -6.09 11.74
C ILE A 157 3.29 -5.21 10.71
N ALA A 158 3.75 -5.27 9.46
CA ALA A 158 3.08 -4.73 8.27
C ALA A 158 2.72 -3.23 8.37
N GLY A 159 3.54 -2.42 9.04
CA GLY A 159 3.25 -0.99 9.27
C GLY A 159 2.92 -0.21 8.00
N GLY A 160 3.66 -0.42 6.91
CA GLY A 160 3.39 0.20 5.62
C GLY A 160 2.13 -0.31 4.89
N LEU A 161 1.66 -1.52 5.21
CA LEU A 161 0.52 -2.18 4.55
C LEU A 161 -0.82 -1.65 5.07
N PHE A 162 -1.01 -1.65 6.39
CA PHE A 162 -2.26 -1.14 6.98
C PHE A 162 -2.42 0.35 6.70
N GLY A 163 -1.31 1.07 6.76
CA GLY A 163 -1.29 2.53 6.72
C GLY A 163 -1.69 3.11 8.07
N TYR A 164 -2.12 4.37 8.06
CA TYR A 164 -2.49 5.06 9.29
C TYR A 164 -3.63 6.04 9.03
N VAL A 165 -4.29 6.40 10.12
CA VAL A 165 -5.39 7.36 10.15
C VAL A 165 -4.85 8.73 10.58
N GLY A 166 -5.37 9.80 10.00
CA GLY A 166 -4.97 11.17 10.30
C GLY A 166 -6.15 12.13 10.23
N GLU A 167 -5.96 13.34 10.73
CA GLU A 167 -6.99 14.38 10.63
C GLU A 167 -7.26 14.74 9.17
N VAL A 168 -8.52 14.89 8.82
CA VAL A 168 -8.96 15.25 7.47
C VAL A 168 -8.51 16.66 7.11
N GLU A 169 -8.07 16.84 5.87
CA GLU A 169 -7.66 18.13 5.33
C GLU A 169 -8.86 18.90 4.74
N GLU A 170 -8.80 20.23 4.75
CA GLU A 170 -9.89 21.11 4.28
C GLU A 170 -10.32 20.79 2.83
N ARG A 171 -9.35 20.56 1.94
CA ARG A 171 -9.63 20.17 0.53
C ARG A 171 -10.44 18.88 0.39
N ILE A 172 -10.40 17.98 1.38
CA ILE A 172 -11.18 16.74 1.39
C ILE A 172 -12.59 17.05 1.92
N ILE A 173 -12.72 17.89 2.95
CA ILE A 173 -14.01 18.34 3.49
C ILE A 173 -14.85 18.99 2.40
N GLU A 174 -14.26 19.89 1.60
CA GLU A 174 -14.93 20.57 0.48
C GLU A 174 -15.49 19.58 -0.56
N LYS A 175 -14.77 18.48 -0.81
CA LYS A 175 -15.16 17.45 -1.80
C LYS A 175 -16.08 16.38 -1.22
N LYS A 176 -15.98 16.10 0.08
CA LYS A 176 -16.71 15.05 0.78
C LYS A 176 -17.36 15.66 2.03
N PRO A 177 -18.58 16.22 1.91
CA PRO A 177 -19.31 16.87 3.01
C PRO A 177 -19.60 15.97 4.22
N TYR A 178 -19.39 14.65 4.10
CA TYR A 178 -19.42 13.70 5.21
C TYR A 178 -18.40 14.06 6.32
N TYR A 179 -17.23 14.53 5.92
CA TYR A 179 -16.18 14.92 6.84
C TYR A 179 -16.37 16.36 7.33
N LYS A 180 -16.02 16.58 8.58
CA LYS A 180 -15.94 17.85 9.27
C LYS A 180 -14.55 17.99 9.84
N ARG A 181 -14.16 19.23 10.14
CA ARG A 181 -12.87 19.51 10.77
C ARG A 181 -12.75 18.76 12.10
N GLY A 182 -11.59 18.15 12.33
CA GLY A 182 -11.35 17.28 13.49
C GLY A 182 -11.72 15.82 13.26
N ASP A 183 -12.33 15.47 12.12
CA ASP A 183 -12.52 14.07 11.76
C ASP A 183 -11.24 13.40 11.32
N TYR A 184 -11.26 12.07 11.41
CA TYR A 184 -10.17 11.20 11.04
C TYR A 184 -10.49 10.43 9.75
N ILE A 185 -9.49 10.31 8.88
CA ILE A 185 -9.55 9.62 7.59
C ILE A 185 -8.30 8.75 7.40
N GLY A 186 -8.43 7.60 6.73
CA GLY A 186 -7.29 6.80 6.28
C GLY A 186 -6.39 7.57 5.31
N ILE A 187 -5.12 7.71 5.66
CA ILE A 187 -4.15 8.54 4.91
C ILE A 187 -3.36 7.72 3.89
N ASN A 188 -3.10 6.44 4.18
CA ASN A 188 -2.39 5.54 3.30
C ASN A 188 -2.80 4.08 3.55
N GLY A 189 -2.23 3.14 2.78
CA GLY A 189 -2.43 1.70 2.97
C GLY A 189 -3.89 1.26 2.81
N LEU A 190 -4.24 0.14 3.45
CA LEU A 190 -5.61 -0.37 3.50
C LEU A 190 -6.59 0.63 4.10
N GLU A 191 -6.17 1.40 5.11
CA GLU A 191 -7.02 2.43 5.73
C GLU A 191 -7.54 3.45 4.71
N LYS A 192 -6.72 3.82 3.73
CA LYS A 192 -7.12 4.74 2.65
C LYS A 192 -7.93 4.06 1.57
N ILE A 193 -7.55 2.85 1.18
CA ILE A 193 -8.17 2.12 0.06
C ILE A 193 -9.60 1.74 0.41
N TYR A 194 -9.81 1.20 1.62
CA TYR A 194 -11.10 0.74 2.12
C TYR A 194 -11.71 1.72 3.14
N GLU A 195 -11.41 3.02 3.01
CA GLU A 195 -11.86 4.04 3.95
C GLU A 195 -13.39 4.06 4.09
N GLU A 196 -14.14 3.83 3.01
CA GLU A 196 -15.60 3.96 3.04
C GLU A 196 -16.27 2.77 3.74
N GLU A 197 -15.70 1.58 3.60
CA GLU A 197 -16.10 0.37 4.30
C GLU A 197 -15.66 0.41 5.76
N LEU A 198 -14.42 0.82 6.03
CA LEU A 198 -13.83 0.80 7.37
C LEU A 198 -14.36 1.92 8.27
N ARG A 199 -14.73 3.09 7.75
CA ARG A 199 -15.07 4.25 8.60
C ARG A 199 -16.44 4.18 9.29
N GLY A 200 -17.34 3.32 8.83
CA GLY A 200 -18.72 3.27 9.33
C GLY A 200 -19.54 4.53 9.00
N GLN A 201 -20.66 4.70 9.70
CA GLN A 201 -21.54 5.87 9.56
C GLN A 201 -21.72 6.57 10.90
N LYS A 202 -21.60 7.89 10.90
CA LYS A 202 -21.81 8.72 12.09
C LYS A 202 -23.28 8.74 12.49
N GLY A 203 -23.50 8.62 13.79
CA GLY A 203 -24.78 8.96 14.40
C GLY A 203 -24.81 10.43 14.81
N VAL A 204 -26.00 10.93 15.10
CA VAL A 204 -26.20 12.24 15.71
C VAL A 204 -27.25 12.15 16.79
N THR A 205 -26.95 12.74 17.94
CA THR A 205 -27.93 13.04 18.98
C THR A 205 -28.18 14.53 18.99
N ILE A 206 -29.44 14.94 19.00
CA ILE A 206 -29.84 16.34 18.93
C ILE A 206 -30.41 16.74 20.30
N TYR A 207 -29.73 17.67 20.97
CA TYR A 207 -30.20 18.24 22.22
C TYR A 207 -30.83 19.61 22.02
N MET A 208 -31.83 19.95 22.83
CA MET A 208 -32.28 21.33 22.99
C MET A 208 -31.45 22.03 24.05
N VAL A 209 -30.97 23.23 23.75
CA VAL A 209 -30.20 24.06 24.68
C VAL A 209 -30.90 25.40 24.94
N ASP A 210 -30.70 25.93 26.13
CA ASP A 210 -31.13 27.30 26.46
C ASP A 210 -30.12 28.36 25.96
N VAL A 211 -30.44 29.64 26.19
CA VAL A 211 -29.58 30.78 25.83
C VAL A 211 -28.19 30.76 26.50
N HIS A 212 -27.99 29.89 27.50
CA HIS A 212 -26.72 29.67 28.19
C HIS A 212 -26.02 28.36 27.76
N ASN A 213 -26.49 27.70 26.69
CA ASN A 213 -26.02 26.41 26.18
C ASN A 213 -26.17 25.23 27.17
N GLN A 214 -27.10 25.29 28.12
CA GLN A 214 -27.39 24.14 28.99
C GLN A 214 -28.37 23.17 28.31
N ILE A 215 -28.05 21.88 28.32
CA ILE A 215 -28.90 20.82 27.75
C ILE A 215 -30.19 20.72 28.57
N LYS A 216 -31.35 20.89 27.90
CA LYS A 216 -32.69 20.73 28.49
C LYS A 216 -33.32 19.37 28.21
N GLY A 217 -32.76 18.60 27.27
CA GLY A 217 -33.25 17.28 26.89
C GLY A 217 -33.02 17.00 25.40
N ASN A 218 -33.42 15.80 24.95
CA ASN A 218 -33.38 15.44 23.54
C ASN A 218 -34.43 16.24 22.74
N TYR A 219 -34.10 16.61 21.51
CA TYR A 219 -35.05 17.24 20.61
C TYR A 219 -36.09 16.22 20.13
N ALA A 220 -37.37 16.59 20.24
CA ALA A 220 -38.51 15.74 19.82
C ALA A 220 -38.41 14.30 20.33
N ASP A 221 -38.02 14.13 21.60
CA ASP A 221 -37.84 12.84 22.28
C ASP A 221 -36.91 11.87 21.51
N GLY A 222 -35.92 12.41 20.80
CA GLY A 222 -34.93 11.62 20.05
C GLY A 222 -35.44 11.10 18.70
N LYS A 223 -36.62 11.52 18.22
CA LYS A 223 -37.18 11.10 16.92
C LYS A 223 -36.25 11.38 15.73
N PHE A 224 -35.40 12.40 15.85
CA PHE A 224 -34.44 12.80 14.82
C PHE A 224 -33.01 12.35 15.13
N ASP A 225 -32.80 11.59 16.20
CA ASP A 225 -31.51 11.00 16.51
C ASP A 225 -31.23 9.85 15.54
N SER A 226 -29.95 9.64 15.24
CA SER A 226 -29.47 8.48 14.49
C SER A 226 -28.34 7.81 15.23
N LEU A 227 -28.36 6.49 15.25
CA LEU A 227 -27.30 5.70 15.88
C LEU A 227 -26.10 5.61 14.94
N ALA A 228 -24.90 5.62 15.52
CA ALA A 228 -23.68 5.34 14.78
C ALA A 228 -23.66 3.87 14.34
N VAL A 229 -23.30 3.63 13.07
CA VAL A 229 -23.14 2.28 12.52
C VAL A 229 -21.65 1.99 12.41
N ALA A 230 -21.20 0.93 13.08
CA ALA A 230 -19.80 0.51 13.04
C ALA A 230 -19.33 0.25 11.59
N GLY A 231 -18.04 0.47 11.34
CA GLY A 231 -17.41 0.12 10.08
C GLY A 231 -17.47 -1.38 9.81
N LYS A 232 -17.45 -1.75 8.54
CA LYS A 232 -17.45 -3.14 8.10
C LYS A 232 -16.08 -3.73 8.36
N SER A 233 -16.02 -4.80 9.14
CA SER A 233 -14.78 -5.55 9.31
C SER A 233 -14.42 -6.30 8.02
N MET A 234 -13.13 -6.55 7.81
CA MET A 234 -12.63 -7.24 6.63
C MET A 234 -11.57 -8.27 6.98
N THR A 235 -11.50 -9.32 6.17
CA THR A 235 -10.44 -10.32 6.21
C THR A 235 -9.51 -10.10 5.03
N ILE A 236 -8.21 -10.01 5.30
CA ILE A 236 -7.17 -9.90 4.27
C ILE A 236 -6.45 -11.23 4.07
N SER A 237 -5.75 -11.37 2.95
CA SER A 237 -5.01 -12.57 2.54
C SER A 237 -3.66 -12.74 3.24
N ILE A 238 -3.21 -11.75 4.01
CA ILE A 238 -1.95 -11.83 4.74
C ILE A 238 -2.03 -12.95 5.78
N ASP A 239 -1.02 -13.82 5.75
CA ASP A 239 -0.71 -14.76 6.81
C ASP A 239 0.19 -14.04 7.84
N ALA A 240 -0.32 -13.86 9.07
CA ALA A 240 0.33 -13.08 10.11
C ALA A 240 1.72 -13.64 10.48
N GLU A 241 1.83 -14.96 10.60
CA GLU A 241 3.08 -15.63 10.95
C GLU A 241 4.10 -15.58 9.82
N LEU A 242 3.64 -15.76 8.58
CA LEU A 242 4.50 -15.65 7.39
C LEU A 242 5.04 -14.22 7.22
N GLN A 243 4.18 -13.22 7.41
CA GLN A 243 4.57 -11.80 7.39
C GLN A 243 5.60 -11.50 8.47
N ALA A 244 5.36 -11.94 9.71
CA ALA A 244 6.28 -11.75 10.84
C ALA A 244 7.64 -12.42 10.60
N LEU A 245 7.64 -13.65 10.06
CA LEU A 245 8.88 -14.34 9.69
C LEU A 245 9.65 -13.56 8.61
N GLY A 246 8.97 -13.10 7.56
CA GLY A 246 9.60 -12.30 6.51
C GLY A 246 10.22 -11.01 7.04
N GLU A 247 9.52 -10.29 7.93
CA GLU A 247 10.04 -9.08 8.58
C GLU A 247 11.25 -9.37 9.47
N LYS A 248 11.19 -10.45 10.27
CA LYS A 248 12.31 -10.92 11.09
C LYS A 248 13.56 -11.22 10.27
N LEU A 249 13.40 -11.92 9.14
CA LEU A 249 14.51 -12.27 8.24
C LEU A 249 15.09 -11.06 7.49
N MET A 250 14.31 -9.98 7.35
CA MET A 250 14.72 -8.74 6.70
C MET A 250 15.30 -7.68 7.65
N VAL A 251 15.34 -7.95 8.97
CA VAL A 251 16.01 -7.07 9.94
C VAL A 251 17.44 -6.79 9.48
N ASN A 252 17.85 -5.51 9.58
CA ASN A 252 19.13 -4.99 9.12
C ASN A 252 19.43 -5.18 7.62
N LYS A 253 18.40 -5.27 6.77
CA LYS A 253 18.52 -5.38 5.31
C LYS A 253 17.56 -4.42 4.64
N LEU A 254 17.97 -3.87 3.51
CA LEU A 254 17.11 -3.05 2.65
C LEU A 254 16.48 -3.93 1.57
N GLY A 255 15.20 -3.75 1.26
CA GLY A 255 14.54 -4.47 0.18
C GLY A 255 13.10 -4.83 0.46
N SER A 256 12.64 -5.96 -0.07
CA SER A 256 11.24 -6.39 0.04
C SER A 256 11.06 -7.87 -0.23
N ILE A 257 9.94 -8.40 0.22
CA ILE A 257 9.47 -9.75 -0.08
C ILE A 257 7.99 -9.67 -0.45
N VAL A 258 7.60 -10.32 -1.54
CA VAL A 258 6.20 -10.45 -1.94
C VAL A 258 5.91 -11.91 -2.22
N ALA A 259 4.90 -12.46 -1.52
CA ALA A 259 4.42 -13.82 -1.72
C ALA A 259 2.96 -13.78 -2.18
N ILE A 260 2.65 -14.55 -3.22
CA ILE A 260 1.34 -14.62 -3.88
C ILE A 260 0.91 -16.08 -3.96
N GLU A 261 -0.36 -16.37 -3.70
CA GLU A 261 -0.97 -17.66 -4.00
C GLU A 261 -1.34 -17.70 -5.50
N PRO A 262 -0.71 -18.56 -6.33
CA PRO A 262 -0.86 -18.47 -7.78
C PRO A 262 -2.28 -18.73 -8.29
N SER A 263 -3.05 -19.59 -7.60
CA SER A 263 -4.40 -19.98 -8.00
C SER A 263 -5.45 -18.89 -7.83
N THR A 264 -5.18 -17.89 -6.99
CA THR A 264 -6.16 -16.87 -6.59
C THR A 264 -5.65 -15.44 -6.83
N GLY A 265 -4.33 -15.23 -6.84
CA GLY A 265 -3.75 -13.88 -6.81
C GLY A 265 -3.72 -13.27 -5.41
N GLU A 266 -4.13 -14.00 -4.37
CA GLU A 266 -4.06 -13.51 -3.00
C GLU A 266 -2.61 -13.26 -2.56
N ILE A 267 -2.34 -12.09 -1.97
CA ILE A 267 -1.02 -11.73 -1.45
C ILE A 267 -0.90 -12.29 -0.04
N LEU A 268 -0.05 -13.30 0.11
CA LEU A 268 0.16 -14.03 1.36
C LEU A 268 1.07 -13.25 2.34
N ALA A 269 2.02 -12.49 1.78
CA ALA A 269 2.93 -11.64 2.54
C ALA A 269 3.44 -10.48 1.68
N LEU A 270 3.56 -9.30 2.28
CA LEU A 270 4.02 -8.06 1.63
C LEU A 270 4.97 -7.31 2.59
N ILE A 271 6.25 -7.64 2.51
CA ILE A 271 7.30 -7.08 3.37
C ILE A 271 8.03 -5.97 2.62
N SER A 272 8.19 -4.84 3.28
CA SER A 272 9.11 -3.75 2.88
C SER A 272 10.10 -3.53 4.02
N SER A 273 11.39 -3.48 3.72
CA SER A 273 12.44 -3.30 4.73
C SER A 273 13.34 -2.10 4.42
N PRO A 274 13.57 -1.20 5.40
CA PRO A 274 13.05 -1.26 6.76
C PRO A 274 11.55 -0.92 6.76
N SER A 275 10.84 -1.48 7.74
CA SER A 275 9.46 -1.10 8.07
C SER A 275 9.44 -0.27 9.35
N TYR A 276 8.26 -0.01 9.88
CA TYR A 276 8.05 0.62 11.18
C TYR A 276 6.90 -0.09 11.92
N ASP A 277 6.89 0.03 13.24
CA ASP A 277 5.75 -0.43 14.04
C ASP A 277 4.54 0.48 13.79
N PRO A 278 3.39 -0.05 13.31
CA PRO A 278 2.20 0.75 13.04
C PRO A 278 1.69 1.52 14.27
N SER A 279 1.96 1.04 15.49
CA SER A 279 1.58 1.71 16.75
C SER A 279 2.20 3.11 16.89
N LEU A 280 3.36 3.36 16.26
CA LEU A 280 4.04 4.66 16.28
C LEU A 280 3.23 5.77 15.62
N LEU A 281 2.33 5.44 14.69
CA LEU A 281 1.51 6.41 13.96
C LEU A 281 0.09 6.53 14.54
N VAL A 282 -0.08 6.19 15.82
CA VAL A 282 -1.33 6.30 16.57
C VAL A 282 -1.19 7.35 17.69
N GLY A 283 -2.30 8.02 18.01
CA GLY A 283 -2.38 8.86 19.21
C GLY A 283 -1.57 10.16 19.14
N ARG A 284 -1.33 10.73 20.32
CA ARG A 284 -0.70 12.05 20.49
C ARG A 284 0.73 12.14 19.94
N GLU A 285 1.50 11.06 20.03
CA GLU A 285 2.90 11.01 19.59
C GLU A 285 3.06 10.84 18.08
N ARG A 286 1.96 10.55 17.35
CA ARG A 286 1.96 10.34 15.90
C ARG A 286 2.73 11.42 15.15
N THR A 287 2.52 12.69 15.47
CA THR A 287 3.14 13.81 14.72
C THR A 287 4.67 13.83 14.88
N VAL A 288 5.17 13.50 16.07
CA VAL A 288 6.60 13.44 16.36
C VAL A 288 7.21 12.22 15.68
N ASN A 289 6.59 11.05 15.87
CA ASN A 289 7.04 9.80 15.28
C ASN A 289 7.02 9.85 13.75
N PHE A 290 5.98 10.42 13.15
CA PHE A 290 5.91 10.59 11.70
C PHE A 290 7.07 11.44 11.16
N LYS A 291 7.41 12.55 11.83
CA LYS A 291 8.55 13.38 11.44
C LYS A 291 9.86 12.61 11.54
N ALA A 292 10.05 11.83 12.61
CA ALA A 292 11.24 10.98 12.76
C ALA A 292 11.35 9.96 11.62
N LEU A 293 10.28 9.20 11.36
CA LEU A 293 10.20 8.22 10.26
C LEU A 293 10.37 8.84 8.87
N GLN A 294 9.86 10.07 8.67
CA GLN A 294 10.01 10.80 7.41
C GLN A 294 11.45 11.29 7.20
N SER A 295 12.13 11.70 8.28
CA SER A 295 13.53 12.15 8.24
C SER A 295 14.55 11.02 8.18
N ASP A 296 14.13 9.77 8.42
CA ASP A 296 15.01 8.62 8.41
C ASP A 296 15.57 8.37 6.99
N SER A 297 16.91 8.36 6.91
CA SER A 297 17.67 8.08 5.70
C SER A 297 17.34 6.74 5.02
N LEU A 298 16.88 5.75 5.79
CA LEU A 298 16.52 4.42 5.31
C LEU A 298 15.10 4.35 4.74
N LYS A 299 14.30 5.43 4.88
CA LYS A 299 12.96 5.58 4.31
C LYS A 299 12.00 4.43 4.70
N PRO A 300 11.69 4.24 6.01
CA PRO A 300 10.79 3.19 6.47
C PRO A 300 9.32 3.39 6.02
N LEU A 301 8.92 4.63 5.70
CA LEU A 301 7.60 4.93 5.15
C LEU A 301 7.45 4.57 3.65
N PHE A 302 8.55 4.28 2.96
CA PHE A 302 8.56 3.97 1.53
C PHE A 302 8.31 2.48 1.31
N ASN A 303 7.18 2.14 0.68
CA ASN A 303 6.82 0.76 0.39
C ASN A 303 7.64 0.22 -0.81
N ARG A 304 8.75 -0.43 -0.53
CA ARG A 304 9.63 -0.98 -1.57
C ARG A 304 8.97 -2.07 -2.39
N ALA A 305 8.04 -2.83 -1.80
CA ALA A 305 7.36 -3.93 -2.49
C ALA A 305 6.56 -3.46 -3.72
N SER A 306 5.94 -2.27 -3.66
CA SER A 306 5.10 -1.74 -4.74
C SER A 306 5.65 -0.48 -5.42
N MET A 307 6.61 0.21 -4.79
CA MET A 307 7.10 1.52 -5.26
C MET A 307 8.57 1.52 -5.67
N ALA A 308 9.39 0.58 -5.20
CA ALA A 308 10.78 0.56 -5.61
C ALA A 308 10.90 -0.03 -7.01
N MET A 309 11.63 0.66 -7.89
CA MET A 309 11.92 0.18 -9.23
C MET A 309 13.34 -0.36 -9.24
N TYR A 310 13.47 -1.65 -9.54
CA TYR A 310 14.74 -2.34 -9.59
C TYR A 310 14.94 -3.03 -10.95
N PRO A 311 16.17 -3.15 -11.44
CA PRO A 311 16.46 -4.08 -12.52
C PRO A 311 16.14 -5.53 -12.06
N PRO A 312 15.38 -6.32 -12.84
CA PRO A 312 15.04 -7.70 -12.47
C PRO A 312 16.25 -8.66 -12.52
N GLY A 313 17.34 -8.25 -13.21
CA GLY A 313 18.54 -9.06 -13.38
C GLY A 313 18.26 -10.43 -14.01
N SER A 314 19.03 -11.43 -13.62
CA SER A 314 18.96 -12.78 -14.23
C SER A 314 17.60 -13.49 -14.09
N THR A 315 16.66 -12.99 -13.27
CA THR A 315 15.29 -13.52 -13.25
C THR A 315 14.54 -13.25 -14.56
N PHE A 316 14.89 -12.18 -15.27
CA PHE A 316 14.24 -11.78 -16.51
C PHE A 316 14.60 -12.67 -17.70
N LYS A 317 15.72 -13.40 -17.62
CA LYS A 317 16.14 -14.37 -18.65
C LYS A 317 15.05 -15.39 -18.97
N LEU A 318 14.24 -15.76 -17.97
CA LEU A 318 13.11 -16.68 -18.15
C LEU A 318 12.14 -16.16 -19.23
N ILE A 319 11.83 -14.87 -19.21
CA ILE A 319 10.96 -14.24 -20.22
C ILE A 319 11.63 -14.23 -21.59
N ASN A 320 12.91 -13.89 -21.67
CA ASN A 320 13.62 -13.93 -22.95
C ASN A 320 13.70 -15.36 -23.53
N GLY A 321 13.85 -16.38 -22.68
CA GLY A 321 13.76 -17.79 -23.08
C GLY A 321 12.38 -18.13 -23.64
N LEU A 322 11.31 -17.73 -22.96
CA LEU A 322 9.93 -17.93 -23.40
C LEU A 322 9.62 -17.20 -24.72
N ILE A 323 10.02 -15.95 -24.86
CA ILE A 323 9.85 -15.18 -26.11
C ILE A 323 10.62 -15.84 -27.25
N GLY A 324 11.85 -16.31 -26.98
CA GLY A 324 12.65 -17.03 -27.97
C GLY A 324 11.96 -18.28 -28.50
N LEU A 325 11.33 -19.05 -27.61
CA LEU A 325 10.51 -20.21 -27.99
C LEU A 325 9.26 -19.79 -28.78
N GLN A 326 8.55 -18.78 -28.30
CA GLN A 326 7.32 -18.26 -28.92
C GLN A 326 7.52 -17.71 -30.33
N ASP A 327 8.63 -17.01 -30.55
CA ASP A 327 8.99 -16.44 -31.86
C ASP A 327 9.70 -17.45 -32.78
N GLY A 328 9.90 -18.70 -32.32
CA GLY A 328 10.47 -19.80 -33.10
C GLY A 328 11.98 -19.70 -33.35
N VAL A 329 12.66 -18.77 -32.67
CA VAL A 329 14.13 -18.55 -32.79
C VAL A 329 14.93 -19.42 -31.81
N LEU A 330 14.25 -20.12 -30.91
CA LEU A 330 14.81 -21.03 -29.93
C LEU A 330 14.08 -22.38 -29.97
N ARG A 331 14.82 -23.47 -29.81
CA ARG A 331 14.30 -24.79 -29.43
C ARG A 331 15.03 -25.25 -28.16
N PRO A 332 14.40 -26.05 -27.28
CA PRO A 332 15.01 -26.43 -26.01
C PRO A 332 16.39 -27.07 -26.12
N GLU A 333 16.66 -27.79 -27.22
CA GLU A 333 17.89 -28.56 -27.45
C GLU A 333 19.04 -27.73 -28.03
N ILE A 334 18.77 -26.49 -28.48
CA ILE A 334 19.81 -25.62 -29.03
C ILE A 334 20.84 -25.33 -27.95
N ARG A 335 22.13 -25.53 -28.29
CA ARG A 335 23.23 -25.28 -27.38
C ARG A 335 24.03 -24.05 -27.78
N TYR A 336 24.39 -23.23 -26.81
CA TYR A 336 25.32 -22.12 -26.99
C TYR A 336 26.54 -22.28 -26.10
N ALA A 337 27.71 -21.95 -26.65
CA ALA A 337 28.96 -21.92 -25.90
C ALA A 337 29.07 -20.64 -25.07
N CYS A 338 29.60 -20.77 -23.86
CA CYS A 338 29.93 -19.67 -22.96
C CYS A 338 31.41 -19.77 -22.60
N HIS A 339 32.22 -18.83 -23.10
CA HIS A 339 33.65 -18.74 -22.77
C HIS A 339 33.86 -17.64 -21.73
N GLY A 340 33.15 -17.72 -20.60
CA GLY A 340 33.14 -16.67 -19.58
C GLY A 340 32.32 -15.43 -19.95
N GLY A 341 31.53 -15.49 -21.03
CA GLY A 341 30.69 -14.36 -21.47
C GLY A 341 30.18 -14.47 -22.90
N TYR A 342 29.36 -13.51 -23.28
CA TYR A 342 28.95 -13.27 -24.66
C TYR A 342 30.03 -12.43 -25.38
N PRO A 343 30.61 -12.89 -26.50
CA PRO A 343 31.80 -12.28 -27.07
C PRO A 343 31.54 -11.10 -28.02
N TYR A 344 30.29 -10.85 -28.43
CA TYR A 344 29.98 -9.83 -29.45
C TYR A 344 29.62 -8.47 -28.85
N GLY A 345 29.93 -7.39 -29.59
CA GLY A 345 29.66 -6.02 -29.17
C GLY A 345 30.55 -5.58 -28.01
N ARG A 346 29.97 -4.95 -26.98
CA ARG A 346 30.69 -4.62 -25.74
C ARG A 346 30.95 -5.83 -24.85
N GLY A 347 30.41 -7.00 -25.22
CA GLY A 347 30.46 -8.21 -24.44
C GLY A 347 29.58 -8.16 -23.19
N VAL A 348 29.15 -9.33 -22.72
CA VAL A 348 28.45 -9.49 -21.44
C VAL A 348 29.13 -10.61 -20.68
N ALA A 349 29.85 -10.28 -19.62
CA ALA A 349 30.56 -11.27 -18.80
C ALA A 349 29.60 -12.29 -18.20
N CYS A 350 30.09 -13.51 -17.98
CA CYS A 350 29.38 -14.60 -17.31
C CYS A 350 30.24 -15.14 -16.16
N HIS A 351 29.59 -15.80 -15.21
CA HIS A 351 30.27 -16.57 -14.19
C HIS A 351 30.66 -17.95 -14.74
N GLU A 352 31.52 -18.66 -14.01
CA GLU A 352 32.01 -19.99 -14.37
C GLU A 352 30.92 -21.05 -14.25
N HIS A 353 30.77 -21.86 -15.29
CA HIS A 353 29.87 -23.02 -15.34
C HIS A 353 30.25 -23.92 -16.54
N GLY A 354 29.70 -25.13 -16.61
CA GLY A 354 29.88 -26.03 -17.77
C GLY A 354 29.36 -25.43 -19.06
N SER A 355 29.99 -25.73 -20.19
CA SER A 355 29.61 -25.21 -21.52
C SER A 355 29.97 -26.24 -22.60
N PRO A 356 29.19 -26.37 -23.70
CA PRO A 356 27.99 -25.60 -24.03
C PRO A 356 26.73 -26.11 -23.30
N LEU A 357 25.73 -25.24 -23.12
CA LEU A 357 24.48 -25.55 -22.42
C LEU A 357 23.28 -25.45 -23.36
N ASP A 358 22.28 -26.32 -23.15
CA ASP A 358 20.95 -26.19 -23.74
C ASP A 358 20.04 -25.26 -22.90
N LEU A 359 18.78 -25.04 -23.28
CA LEU A 359 17.89 -24.09 -22.60
C LEU A 359 17.69 -24.43 -21.11
N VAL A 360 17.43 -25.70 -20.81
CA VAL A 360 17.13 -26.16 -19.45
C VAL A 360 18.33 -25.92 -18.56
N HIS A 361 19.51 -26.35 -19.00
CA HIS A 361 20.75 -26.18 -18.23
C HIS A 361 21.22 -24.72 -18.23
N ALA A 362 20.91 -23.91 -19.25
CA ALA A 362 21.18 -22.48 -19.25
C ALA A 362 20.35 -21.71 -18.22
N VAL A 363 19.11 -22.15 -17.96
CA VAL A 363 18.29 -21.64 -16.85
C VAL A 363 18.88 -22.09 -15.51
N GLU A 364 19.20 -23.38 -15.36
CA GLU A 364 19.81 -23.98 -14.15
C GLU A 364 21.09 -23.25 -13.73
N ASN A 365 22.00 -23.05 -14.69
CA ASN A 365 23.30 -22.42 -14.52
C ASN A 365 23.24 -20.89 -14.69
N SER A 366 22.08 -20.31 -15.00
CA SER A 366 21.94 -18.86 -15.21
C SER A 366 22.92 -18.26 -16.24
N CYS A 367 23.23 -18.96 -17.34
CA CYS A 367 24.25 -18.56 -18.30
C CYS A 367 23.94 -17.21 -19.00
N ASN A 368 24.75 -16.17 -18.81
CA ASN A 368 24.54 -14.87 -19.48
C ASN A 368 24.66 -14.99 -21.01
N ALA A 369 25.69 -15.70 -21.49
CA ALA A 369 25.98 -15.81 -22.92
C ALA A 369 24.80 -16.42 -23.69
N TYR A 370 24.23 -17.53 -23.17
CA TYR A 370 23.08 -18.20 -23.76
C TYR A 370 21.91 -17.23 -24.02
N PHE A 371 21.50 -16.47 -23.00
CA PHE A 371 20.39 -15.54 -23.15
C PHE A 371 20.72 -14.32 -24.00
N CYS A 372 21.99 -13.92 -24.11
CA CYS A 372 22.42 -12.91 -25.09
C CYS A 372 22.28 -13.42 -26.54
N TYR A 373 22.63 -14.68 -26.82
CA TYR A 373 22.37 -15.29 -28.14
C TYR A 373 20.86 -15.33 -28.43
N VAL A 374 20.06 -15.82 -27.49
CA VAL A 374 18.59 -15.87 -27.64
C VAL A 374 18.02 -14.47 -27.90
N PHE A 375 18.37 -13.49 -27.08
CA PHE A 375 17.87 -12.12 -27.23
C PHE A 375 18.27 -11.50 -28.57
N ARG A 376 19.52 -11.71 -29.01
CA ARG A 376 19.94 -11.26 -30.34
C ARG A 376 19.10 -11.90 -31.44
N ASN A 377 18.84 -13.20 -31.36
CA ASN A 377 18.02 -13.88 -32.36
C ASN A 377 16.56 -13.38 -32.36
N ILE A 378 16.02 -12.99 -31.20
CA ILE A 378 14.69 -12.34 -31.13
C ILE A 378 14.75 -10.98 -31.86
N MET A 379 15.77 -10.16 -31.58
CA MET A 379 15.91 -8.82 -32.17
C MET A 379 16.23 -8.84 -33.67
N GLU A 380 16.97 -9.85 -34.13
CA GLU A 380 17.36 -10.03 -35.53
C GLU A 380 16.45 -11.00 -36.28
N ASN A 381 15.28 -11.35 -35.69
CA ASN A 381 14.32 -12.25 -36.31
C ASN A 381 13.81 -11.67 -37.65
N PRO A 382 14.02 -12.35 -38.79
CA PRO A 382 13.60 -11.87 -40.11
C PRO A 382 12.09 -11.57 -40.21
N LYS A 383 11.26 -12.21 -39.36
CA LYS A 383 9.81 -12.01 -39.29
C LYS A 383 9.39 -10.55 -39.10
N PHE A 384 10.20 -9.73 -38.41
CA PHE A 384 9.83 -8.35 -38.05
C PHE A 384 10.44 -7.29 -38.98
N GLY A 385 11.33 -7.67 -39.90
CA GLY A 385 11.98 -6.77 -40.86
C GLY A 385 13.00 -5.77 -40.26
N SER A 386 12.89 -5.40 -38.99
CA SER A 386 13.85 -4.50 -38.32
C SER A 386 13.93 -4.72 -36.81
N VAL A 387 15.06 -4.32 -36.20
CA VAL A 387 15.28 -4.38 -34.74
C VAL A 387 14.25 -3.54 -33.96
N PRO A 388 13.87 -2.31 -34.38
CA PRO A 388 12.79 -1.57 -33.73
C PRO A 388 11.45 -2.30 -33.70
N GLU A 389 11.05 -2.94 -34.79
CA GLU A 389 9.81 -3.73 -34.86
C GLU A 389 9.89 -4.99 -33.99
N ALA A 390 11.04 -5.68 -34.00
CA ALA A 390 11.29 -6.82 -33.11
C ALA A 390 11.21 -6.40 -31.63
N LEU A 391 11.80 -5.26 -31.26
CA LEU A 391 11.71 -4.71 -29.91
C LEU A 391 10.27 -4.31 -29.54
N ALA A 392 9.50 -3.75 -30.48
CA ALA A 392 8.08 -3.46 -30.26
C ALA A 392 7.28 -4.74 -29.98
N SER A 393 7.54 -5.81 -30.72
CA SER A 393 6.90 -7.12 -30.49
C SER A 393 7.34 -7.74 -29.16
N TRP A 394 8.64 -7.76 -28.87
CA TRP A 394 9.19 -8.18 -27.57
C TRP A 394 8.54 -7.41 -26.41
N ARG A 395 8.40 -6.09 -26.54
CA ARG A 395 7.75 -5.24 -25.55
C ARG A 395 6.30 -5.68 -25.32
N ARG A 396 5.53 -6.02 -26.36
CA ARG A 396 4.14 -6.51 -26.18
C ARG A 396 4.09 -7.79 -25.34
N TYR A 397 5.00 -8.75 -25.59
CA TYR A 397 5.10 -9.94 -24.76
C TYR A 397 5.43 -9.55 -23.32
N VAL A 398 6.44 -8.73 -23.08
CA VAL A 398 6.84 -8.30 -21.73
C VAL A 398 5.71 -7.58 -20.98
N LEU A 399 4.97 -6.68 -21.64
CA LEU A 399 3.81 -5.99 -21.05
C LEU A 399 2.67 -6.95 -20.69
N SER A 400 2.54 -8.08 -21.39
CA SER A 400 1.53 -9.10 -21.07
C SER A 400 1.79 -9.82 -19.75
N PHE A 401 3.04 -9.83 -19.26
CA PHE A 401 3.39 -10.32 -17.91
C PHE A 401 3.04 -9.34 -16.78
N GLY A 402 2.48 -8.16 -17.11
CA GLY A 402 2.13 -7.13 -16.14
C GLY A 402 3.24 -6.11 -15.86
N PHE A 403 4.38 -6.20 -16.54
CA PHE A 403 5.43 -5.18 -16.45
C PHE A 403 5.05 -3.89 -17.20
N GLY A 404 5.65 -2.77 -16.80
CA GLY A 404 5.48 -1.47 -17.47
C GLY A 404 4.10 -0.82 -17.27
N LYS A 405 3.22 -1.42 -16.45
CA LYS A 405 1.90 -0.90 -16.06
C LYS A 405 1.58 -1.31 -14.62
N ARG A 406 0.58 -0.65 -14.03
CA ARG A 406 -0.03 -1.11 -12.77
C ARG A 406 -0.77 -2.43 -13.02
N LEU A 407 -0.65 -3.37 -12.09
CA LEU A 407 -1.41 -4.62 -12.08
C LEU A 407 -2.87 -4.37 -11.68
N GLY A 408 -3.15 -3.31 -10.90
CA GLY A 408 -4.51 -2.99 -10.44
C GLY A 408 -4.84 -3.56 -9.06
N SER A 409 -3.79 -3.92 -8.30
CA SER A 409 -3.86 -4.40 -6.92
C SER A 409 -4.52 -3.38 -5.98
N ASP A 410 -5.11 -3.86 -4.89
CA ASP A 410 -5.54 -3.04 -3.75
C ASP A 410 -4.36 -2.69 -2.83
N ILE A 411 -3.25 -2.24 -3.42
CA ILE A 411 -2.09 -1.70 -2.71
C ILE A 411 -1.94 -0.22 -3.07
N ALA A 412 -1.80 0.62 -2.05
CA ALA A 412 -1.60 2.04 -2.26
C ALA A 412 -0.26 2.32 -2.98
N ASN A 413 -0.28 3.29 -3.90
CA ASN A 413 0.89 3.83 -4.59
C ASN A 413 1.65 2.83 -5.49
N GLU A 414 0.97 1.89 -6.12
CA GLU A 414 1.58 1.01 -7.13
C GLU A 414 2.23 1.82 -8.29
N LEU A 415 3.50 1.53 -8.60
CA LEU A 415 4.21 2.13 -9.73
C LEU A 415 4.25 1.21 -10.95
N ASN A 416 4.36 1.82 -12.14
CA ASN A 416 4.27 1.11 -13.41
C ASN A 416 5.53 0.28 -13.74
N GLY A 417 6.68 0.64 -13.16
CA GLY A 417 7.97 0.22 -13.69
C GLY A 417 8.27 0.85 -15.06
N ILE A 418 9.38 0.43 -15.67
CA ILE A 418 9.89 0.88 -16.95
C ILE A 418 10.22 -0.35 -17.77
N VAL A 419 9.67 -0.42 -18.98
CA VAL A 419 10.07 -1.39 -20.00
C VAL A 419 10.62 -0.59 -21.17
N ALA A 420 11.69 -1.10 -21.80
CA ALA A 420 12.27 -0.45 -22.95
C ALA A 420 11.30 -0.36 -24.14
N SER A 421 11.37 0.73 -24.91
CA SER A 421 10.57 0.90 -26.13
C SER A 421 11.43 1.42 -27.28
N PRO A 422 11.04 1.19 -28.54
CA PRO A 422 11.73 1.76 -29.68
C PRO A 422 11.81 3.29 -29.63
N GLU A 423 10.77 3.96 -29.15
CA GLU A 423 10.72 5.43 -29.02
C GLU A 423 11.73 5.93 -27.99
N LEU A 424 11.92 5.19 -26.90
CA LEU A 424 12.92 5.50 -25.89
C LEU A 424 14.33 5.43 -26.50
N TYR A 425 14.67 4.35 -27.20
CA TYR A 425 16.01 4.22 -27.80
C TYR A 425 16.22 5.15 -28.99
N ASN A 426 15.19 5.44 -29.77
CA ASN A 426 15.25 6.47 -30.83
C ASN A 426 15.58 7.85 -30.23
N ARG A 427 15.07 8.16 -29.02
CA ARG A 427 15.40 9.40 -28.32
C ARG A 427 16.83 9.40 -27.77
N ILE A 428 17.30 8.29 -27.22
CA ILE A 428 18.62 8.19 -26.58
C ILE A 428 19.75 8.15 -27.63
N HIS A 429 19.59 7.33 -28.68
CA HIS A 429 20.64 7.05 -29.65
C HIS A 429 20.42 7.67 -31.03
N GLY A 430 19.21 8.17 -31.32
CA GLY A 430 18.80 8.59 -32.65
C GLY A 430 18.14 7.46 -33.45
N LYS A 431 17.20 7.83 -34.33
CA LYS A 431 16.51 6.87 -35.22
C LYS A 431 17.53 6.18 -36.12
N ASN A 432 17.47 4.85 -36.24
CA ASN A 432 18.36 3.99 -37.03
C ASN A 432 19.81 3.82 -36.53
N TYR A 433 20.20 4.44 -35.41
CA TYR A 433 21.59 4.38 -34.88
C TYR A 433 21.82 3.31 -33.80
N TRP A 434 20.79 2.55 -33.44
CA TRP A 434 20.89 1.44 -32.48
C TRP A 434 20.48 0.11 -33.13
N LYS A 435 21.11 -0.97 -32.68
CA LYS A 435 20.92 -2.36 -33.16
C LYS A 435 20.80 -3.30 -31.97
N ALA A 436 20.62 -4.61 -32.23
CA ALA A 436 20.49 -5.63 -31.18
C ALA A 436 21.63 -5.57 -30.14
N LEU A 437 22.87 -5.35 -30.59
CA LEU A 437 24.04 -5.27 -29.71
C LEU A 437 24.07 -3.99 -28.84
N THR A 438 23.40 -2.91 -29.25
CA THR A 438 23.29 -1.67 -28.46
C THR A 438 22.48 -1.90 -27.19
N ILE A 439 21.47 -2.77 -27.26
CA ILE A 439 20.47 -3.02 -26.22
C ILE A 439 20.61 -4.42 -25.60
N ILE A 440 21.79 -5.05 -25.76
CA ILE A 440 22.05 -6.44 -25.36
C ILE A 440 21.91 -6.66 -23.84
N SER A 441 21.99 -5.59 -23.03
CA SER A 441 21.78 -5.64 -21.57
C SER A 441 20.37 -6.11 -21.18
N LEU A 442 19.36 -5.88 -22.05
CA LEU A 442 18.00 -6.39 -21.85
C LEU A 442 17.94 -7.92 -21.84
N ALA A 443 18.91 -8.60 -22.47
CA ALA A 443 19.01 -10.06 -22.48
C ALA A 443 19.10 -10.65 -21.06
N ILE A 444 19.72 -9.92 -20.14
CA ILE A 444 19.99 -10.33 -18.76
C ILE A 444 19.21 -9.51 -17.72
N GLY A 445 18.19 -8.77 -18.16
CA GLY A 445 17.33 -7.99 -17.26
C GLY A 445 17.98 -6.71 -16.71
N GLN A 446 18.87 -6.09 -17.48
CA GLN A 446 19.51 -4.81 -17.18
C GLN A 446 19.22 -3.76 -18.26
N GLY A 447 19.76 -2.54 -18.12
CA GLY A 447 19.51 -1.41 -19.01
C GLY A 447 18.22 -0.68 -18.66
N GLU A 448 17.45 -0.28 -19.66
CA GLU A 448 16.20 0.48 -19.54
C GLU A 448 15.01 -0.42 -19.15
N LEU A 449 15.22 -1.24 -18.12
CA LEU A 449 14.24 -2.16 -17.56
C LEU A 449 14.23 -2.03 -16.03
N GLY A 450 13.11 -1.56 -15.48
CA GLY A 450 12.87 -1.42 -14.05
C GLY A 450 11.52 -2.01 -13.68
N VAL A 451 11.48 -2.90 -12.71
CA VAL A 451 10.26 -3.57 -12.27
C VAL A 451 10.09 -3.43 -10.77
N THR A 452 8.85 -3.53 -10.29
CA THR A 452 8.59 -3.58 -8.85
C THR A 452 8.68 -5.02 -8.34
N PRO A 453 9.03 -5.24 -7.06
CA PRO A 453 8.99 -6.57 -6.44
C PRO A 453 7.62 -7.25 -6.54
N LEU A 454 6.52 -6.48 -6.47
CA LEU A 454 5.16 -6.97 -6.73
C LEU A 454 5.02 -7.53 -8.15
N GLN A 455 5.51 -6.80 -9.16
CA GLN A 455 5.52 -7.30 -10.54
C GLN A 455 6.42 -8.54 -10.70
N MET A 456 7.53 -8.62 -9.97
CA MET A 456 8.38 -9.82 -9.96
C MET A 456 7.65 -11.02 -9.37
N ALA A 457 6.92 -10.86 -8.26
CA ALA A 457 6.10 -11.93 -7.69
C ALA A 457 4.97 -12.33 -8.65
N ASN A 458 4.36 -11.38 -9.35
CA ASN A 458 3.37 -11.68 -10.39
C ASN A 458 3.98 -12.49 -11.54
N MET A 459 5.18 -12.12 -12.01
CA MET A 459 5.93 -12.92 -13.00
C MET A 459 6.15 -14.35 -12.49
N THR A 460 6.50 -14.53 -11.21
CA THR A 460 6.67 -15.85 -10.60
C THR A 460 5.35 -16.62 -10.55
N ALA A 461 4.22 -15.98 -10.25
CA ALA A 461 2.90 -16.59 -10.30
C ALA A 461 2.54 -17.04 -11.74
N ILE A 462 2.92 -16.27 -12.76
CA ILE A 462 2.75 -16.66 -14.17
C ILE A 462 3.56 -17.91 -14.50
N MET A 463 4.81 -18.01 -14.02
CA MET A 463 5.63 -19.21 -14.21
C MET A 463 5.00 -20.43 -13.51
N ALA A 464 4.52 -20.24 -12.28
CA ALA A 464 3.83 -21.26 -11.50
C ALA A 464 2.56 -21.77 -12.22
N ASN A 465 1.77 -20.86 -12.78
CA ASN A 465 0.52 -21.14 -13.49
C ASN A 465 0.69 -21.52 -14.97
N ARG A 466 1.92 -21.51 -15.50
CA ARG A 466 2.21 -21.79 -16.92
C ARG A 466 1.47 -20.84 -17.88
N GLY A 467 1.50 -19.53 -17.61
CA GLY A 467 1.06 -18.52 -18.58
C GLY A 467 -0.13 -17.66 -18.18
N PHE A 468 -0.63 -17.76 -16.95
CA PHE A 468 -1.69 -16.86 -16.49
C PHE A 468 -1.48 -16.34 -15.07
N TYR A 469 -2.17 -15.26 -14.72
CA TYR A 469 -2.25 -14.75 -13.35
C TYR A 469 -3.63 -14.17 -13.05
N TYR A 470 -3.92 -14.03 -11.77
CA TYR A 470 -5.00 -13.19 -11.25
C TYR A 470 -4.39 -11.93 -10.66
N THR A 471 -5.09 -10.80 -10.77
CA THR A 471 -4.59 -9.52 -10.24
C THR A 471 -4.23 -9.67 -8.76
N PRO A 472 -2.97 -9.41 -8.35
CA PRO A 472 -2.56 -9.61 -6.96
C PRO A 472 -3.37 -8.72 -6.02
N HIS A 473 -3.90 -9.27 -4.93
CA HIS A 473 -4.77 -8.50 -4.03
C HIS A 473 -4.72 -8.97 -2.57
N LEU A 474 -5.10 -8.08 -1.65
CA LEU A 474 -5.11 -8.27 -0.21
C LEU A 474 -6.50 -8.65 0.32
N VAL A 475 -7.59 -8.15 -0.26
CA VAL A 475 -8.93 -8.42 0.29
C VAL A 475 -9.41 -9.85 0.04
N ARG A 476 -9.85 -10.56 1.08
CA ARG A 476 -10.56 -11.86 0.95
C ARG A 476 -12.06 -11.73 1.11
N SER A 477 -12.49 -10.91 2.06
CA SER A 477 -13.92 -10.68 2.32
C SER A 477 -14.13 -9.39 3.10
N ILE A 478 -15.27 -8.74 2.86
CA ILE A 478 -15.72 -7.57 3.62
C ILE A 478 -17.10 -7.91 4.19
N GLN A 479 -17.31 -7.65 5.48
CA GLN A 479 -18.56 -7.94 6.16
C GLN A 479 -19.75 -7.26 5.46
N GLY A 480 -20.78 -8.05 5.14
CA GLY A 480 -21.99 -7.54 4.47
C GLY A 480 -21.76 -7.12 3.02
N VAL A 481 -20.70 -7.58 2.38
CA VAL A 481 -20.46 -7.45 0.93
C VAL A 481 -20.34 -8.86 0.34
N ASN A 482 -21.10 -9.13 -0.73
CA ASN A 482 -21.08 -10.43 -1.39
C ASN A 482 -19.86 -10.52 -2.32
N GLY A 483 -18.83 -11.23 -1.89
CA GLY A 483 -17.60 -11.43 -2.65
C GLY A 483 -16.64 -10.24 -2.65
N ILE A 484 -15.59 -10.35 -3.46
CA ILE A 484 -14.62 -9.28 -3.75
C ILE A 484 -14.84 -8.72 -5.15
N ASP A 485 -14.22 -7.56 -5.43
CA ASP A 485 -14.24 -6.93 -6.75
C ASP A 485 -13.90 -7.94 -7.87
N GLU A 486 -14.74 -7.99 -8.91
CA GLU A 486 -14.61 -8.94 -10.01
C GLU A 486 -13.25 -8.86 -10.71
N LYS A 487 -12.59 -7.68 -10.72
CA LYS A 487 -11.26 -7.53 -11.31
C LYS A 487 -10.21 -8.49 -10.73
N PHE A 488 -10.39 -8.93 -9.48
CA PHE A 488 -9.49 -9.87 -8.81
C PHE A 488 -9.74 -11.33 -9.20
N LYS A 489 -10.91 -11.64 -9.76
CA LYS A 489 -11.29 -12.99 -10.22
C LYS A 489 -11.01 -13.20 -11.71
N VAL A 490 -10.63 -12.16 -12.44
CA VAL A 490 -10.33 -12.26 -13.87
C VAL A 490 -9.00 -12.97 -14.09
N LYS A 491 -9.05 -14.06 -14.87
CA LYS A 491 -7.86 -14.78 -15.33
C LYS A 491 -7.21 -14.01 -16.48
N HIS A 492 -6.02 -13.46 -16.25
CA HIS A 492 -5.22 -12.80 -17.27
C HIS A 492 -4.26 -13.79 -17.92
N GLN A 493 -4.45 -14.06 -19.21
CA GLN A 493 -3.55 -14.88 -20.02
C GLN A 493 -2.44 -14.01 -20.61
N VAL A 494 -1.20 -14.48 -20.55
CA VAL A 494 -0.08 -13.85 -21.25
C VAL A 494 -0.08 -14.23 -22.73
N LEU A 495 0.66 -13.49 -23.55
CA LEU A 495 0.72 -13.70 -25.00
C LEU A 495 1.62 -14.88 -25.43
N ILE A 496 2.16 -15.63 -24.47
CA ILE A 496 3.06 -16.76 -24.70
C ILE A 496 2.28 -18.06 -24.48
N ASP A 497 2.41 -19.00 -25.41
CA ASP A 497 1.78 -20.31 -25.32
C ASP A 497 2.24 -21.08 -24.07
N SER A 498 1.28 -21.62 -23.34
CA SER A 498 1.51 -22.37 -22.09
C SER A 498 2.47 -23.56 -22.25
N SER A 499 2.57 -24.16 -23.43
CA SER A 499 3.46 -25.30 -23.72
C SER A 499 4.95 -24.95 -23.57
N PHE A 500 5.33 -23.69 -23.78
CA PHE A 500 6.72 -23.23 -23.69
C PHE A 500 7.22 -23.06 -22.24
N PHE A 501 6.33 -23.06 -21.26
CA PHE A 501 6.73 -22.90 -19.85
C PHE A 501 7.39 -24.14 -19.27
N ARG A 502 7.10 -25.34 -19.79
CA ARG A 502 7.63 -26.61 -19.25
C ARG A 502 9.16 -26.67 -19.21
N PRO A 503 9.93 -26.42 -20.30
CA PRO A 503 11.39 -26.45 -20.23
C PRO A 503 11.98 -25.37 -19.32
N ILE A 504 11.35 -24.19 -19.25
CA ILE A 504 11.78 -23.11 -18.35
C ILE A 504 11.61 -23.50 -16.89
N VAL A 505 10.46 -24.08 -16.54
CA VAL A 505 10.17 -24.57 -15.19
C VAL A 505 11.08 -25.73 -14.82
N GLU A 506 11.40 -26.62 -15.75
CA GLU A 506 12.40 -27.67 -15.51
C GLU A 506 13.76 -27.08 -15.14
N GLY A 507 14.22 -26.08 -15.88
CA GLY A 507 15.45 -25.37 -15.55
C GLY A 507 15.38 -24.66 -14.19
N MET A 508 14.22 -24.08 -13.82
CA MET A 508 14.00 -23.50 -12.49
C MET A 508 14.03 -24.56 -11.38
N TYR A 509 13.51 -25.76 -11.65
CA TYR A 509 13.57 -26.90 -10.73
C TYR A 509 15.03 -27.32 -10.50
N LEU A 510 15.80 -27.52 -11.57
CA LEU A 510 17.20 -27.91 -11.49
C LEU A 510 18.07 -26.83 -10.85
N ALA A 511 17.77 -25.55 -11.06
CA ALA A 511 18.49 -24.46 -10.39
C ALA A 511 18.49 -24.61 -8.85
N VAL A 512 17.43 -25.17 -8.27
CA VAL A 512 17.29 -25.39 -6.82
C VAL A 512 17.67 -26.81 -6.43
N ASN A 513 17.21 -27.82 -7.16
CA ASN A 513 17.28 -29.23 -6.76
C ASN A 513 18.37 -30.03 -7.51
N GLY A 514 19.15 -29.37 -8.36
CA GLY A 514 20.23 -30.00 -9.12
C GLY A 514 21.30 -30.64 -8.23
N ALA A 515 21.91 -31.71 -8.74
CA ALA A 515 22.95 -32.45 -8.04
C ALA A 515 24.16 -31.54 -7.73
N PRO A 516 24.92 -31.79 -6.65
CA PRO A 516 26.21 -31.11 -6.45
C PRO A 516 27.08 -31.21 -7.71
N GLY A 517 27.67 -30.09 -8.14
CA GLY A 517 28.52 -30.02 -9.34
C GLY A 517 27.78 -29.83 -10.67
N SER A 518 26.44 -29.85 -10.70
CA SER A 518 25.63 -29.55 -11.91
C SER A 518 25.72 -28.09 -12.39
N GLY A 519 26.19 -27.20 -11.51
CA GLY A 519 26.22 -25.75 -11.69
C GLY A 519 24.89 -25.04 -11.36
N ALA A 520 23.94 -25.76 -10.77
CA ALA A 520 22.72 -25.21 -10.18
C ALA A 520 22.99 -24.03 -9.21
N THR A 521 22.43 -22.85 -9.52
CA THR A 521 22.79 -21.60 -8.85
C THR A 521 22.05 -21.34 -7.53
N ALA A 522 21.03 -22.14 -7.19
CA ALA A 522 20.12 -21.89 -6.07
C ALA A 522 20.00 -23.08 -5.10
N ARG A 523 20.96 -24.02 -5.09
CA ARG A 523 20.94 -25.21 -4.23
C ARG A 523 20.76 -24.93 -2.73
N ARG A 524 21.13 -23.73 -2.28
CA ARG A 524 20.91 -23.28 -0.89
C ARG A 524 19.43 -23.11 -0.53
N ALA A 525 18.53 -22.99 -1.51
CA ALA A 525 17.08 -22.92 -1.29
C ALA A 525 16.39 -24.29 -1.26
N ALA A 526 17.11 -25.38 -1.55
CA ALA A 526 16.53 -26.73 -1.53
C ALA A 526 16.06 -27.09 -0.12
N VAL A 527 14.87 -27.70 -0.05
CA VAL A 527 14.28 -28.22 1.18
C VAL A 527 13.88 -29.67 0.93
N PRO A 528 14.36 -30.64 1.72
CA PRO A 528 13.99 -32.04 1.55
C PRO A 528 12.47 -32.25 1.52
N GLY A 529 12.00 -32.96 0.51
CA GLY A 529 10.58 -33.26 0.31
C GLY A 529 9.74 -32.09 -0.23
N LEU A 530 10.34 -30.98 -0.68
CA LEU A 530 9.65 -29.92 -1.41
C LEU A 530 10.28 -29.67 -2.77
N ASP A 531 9.49 -29.83 -3.83
CA ASP A 531 9.91 -29.50 -5.19
C ASP A 531 9.82 -27.99 -5.44
N ILE A 532 10.83 -27.26 -4.98
CA ILE A 532 10.92 -25.80 -5.15
C ILE A 532 11.49 -25.50 -6.53
N CYS A 533 10.79 -24.69 -7.31
CA CYS A 533 11.27 -24.15 -8.58
C CYS A 533 11.72 -22.72 -8.37
N GLY A 534 12.95 -22.36 -8.71
CA GLY A 534 13.45 -21.02 -8.46
C GLY A 534 14.50 -20.52 -9.44
N LYS A 535 14.79 -19.22 -9.35
CA LYS A 535 15.81 -18.57 -10.17
C LYS A 535 16.47 -17.45 -9.40
N THR A 536 17.80 -17.52 -9.27
CA THR A 536 18.58 -16.40 -8.73
C THR A 536 18.63 -15.25 -9.73
N GLY A 537 18.61 -14.04 -9.19
CA GLY A 537 18.97 -12.81 -9.85
C GLY A 537 20.13 -12.15 -9.13
N THR A 538 21.00 -11.54 -9.92
CA THR A 538 22.00 -10.58 -9.45
C THR A 538 21.83 -9.36 -10.33
N ALA A 539 21.57 -8.21 -9.73
CA ALA A 539 21.46 -6.95 -10.43
C ALA A 539 22.64 -6.06 -10.06
N GLN A 540 23.37 -5.59 -11.06
CA GLN A 540 24.51 -4.72 -10.82
C GLN A 540 24.07 -3.40 -10.20
N ASN A 541 24.71 -3.04 -9.10
CA ASN A 541 24.53 -1.74 -8.48
C ASN A 541 25.78 -0.87 -8.74
N PRO A 542 25.69 0.19 -9.53
CA PRO A 542 26.82 1.10 -9.75
C PRO A 542 27.33 1.79 -8.47
N HIS A 543 26.54 1.77 -7.39
CA HIS A 543 26.80 2.50 -6.15
C HIS A 543 27.11 1.60 -4.95
N GLY A 544 27.27 0.28 -5.13
CA GLY A 544 27.53 -0.66 -4.05
C GLY A 544 27.68 -2.10 -4.53
N GLU A 545 27.44 -3.04 -3.61
CA GLU A 545 27.30 -4.46 -3.95
C GLU A 545 26.05 -4.70 -4.79
N ASP A 546 26.09 -5.75 -5.61
CA ASP A 546 24.95 -6.16 -6.40
C ASP A 546 23.73 -6.46 -5.50
N HIS A 547 22.53 -6.36 -6.07
CA HIS A 547 21.31 -6.72 -5.37
C HIS A 547 21.10 -8.24 -5.41
N SER A 548 20.79 -8.83 -4.26
CA SER A 548 20.52 -10.26 -4.09
C SER A 548 19.04 -10.50 -4.35
N ILE A 549 18.74 -11.23 -5.44
CA ILE A 549 17.37 -11.44 -5.91
C ILE A 549 17.12 -12.95 -6.00
N PHE A 550 15.93 -13.38 -5.61
CA PHE A 550 15.48 -14.74 -5.86
C PHE A 550 13.98 -14.76 -6.06
N ILE A 551 13.55 -15.47 -7.10
CA ILE A 551 12.15 -15.81 -7.31
C ILE A 551 11.99 -17.32 -7.17
N ALA A 552 10.89 -17.75 -6.57
CA ALA A 552 10.57 -19.16 -6.49
C ALA A 552 9.07 -19.42 -6.38
N PHE A 553 8.65 -20.61 -6.79
CA PHE A 553 7.34 -21.13 -6.45
C PHE A 553 7.44 -22.58 -6.01
N ALA A 554 6.48 -23.01 -5.22
CA ALA A 554 6.40 -24.38 -4.74
C ALA A 554 4.95 -24.80 -4.40
N PRO A 555 4.64 -26.09 -4.50
CA PRO A 555 5.44 -27.12 -5.17
C PRO A 555 5.52 -26.90 -6.70
N LYS A 556 6.39 -27.64 -7.40
CA LYS A 556 6.55 -27.57 -8.87
C LYS A 556 5.22 -27.80 -9.60
N ASP A 557 4.48 -28.78 -9.11
CA ASP A 557 3.15 -29.15 -9.57
C ASP A 557 2.11 -28.74 -8.51
N ASN A 558 0.96 -28.23 -8.97
CA ASN A 558 -0.05 -27.59 -8.11
C ASN A 558 0.52 -26.52 -7.14
N PRO A 559 1.20 -25.47 -7.66
CA PRO A 559 1.87 -24.48 -6.81
C PRO A 559 0.91 -23.76 -5.85
N LYS A 560 1.35 -23.58 -4.61
CA LYS A 560 0.57 -22.91 -3.55
C LYS A 560 1.14 -21.55 -3.14
N ILE A 561 2.41 -21.30 -3.46
CA ILE A 561 3.07 -20.03 -3.16
C ILE A 561 4.05 -19.70 -4.30
N ALA A 562 4.01 -18.46 -4.76
CA ALA A 562 4.99 -17.83 -5.63
C ALA A 562 5.55 -16.60 -4.90
N ILE A 563 6.86 -16.56 -4.73
CA ILE A 563 7.55 -15.55 -3.91
C ILE A 563 8.64 -14.85 -4.73
N ALA A 564 8.79 -13.55 -4.51
CA ALA A 564 9.92 -12.75 -4.97
C ALA A 564 10.57 -12.10 -3.75
N VAL A 565 11.87 -12.35 -3.57
CA VAL A 565 12.71 -11.74 -2.53
C VAL A 565 13.75 -10.87 -3.20
N TYR A 566 13.82 -9.62 -2.75
CA TYR A 566 14.78 -8.63 -3.22
C TYR A 566 15.51 -8.02 -2.02
N VAL A 567 16.83 -8.20 -1.94
CA VAL A 567 17.68 -7.64 -0.90
C VAL A 567 18.70 -6.71 -1.55
N GLU A 568 18.60 -5.42 -1.28
CA GLU A 568 19.52 -4.42 -1.81
C GLU A 568 20.92 -4.63 -1.22
N ASN A 569 21.97 -4.52 -2.05
CA ASN A 569 23.37 -4.67 -1.64
C ASN A 569 23.68 -6.02 -0.94
N GLY A 570 22.88 -7.05 -1.23
CA GLY A 570 23.06 -8.39 -0.68
C GLY A 570 24.09 -9.24 -1.43
N GLY A 571 24.70 -8.72 -2.49
CA GLY A 571 25.56 -9.48 -3.38
C GLY A 571 24.77 -10.53 -4.16
N PHE A 572 25.27 -11.77 -4.18
CA PHE A 572 24.65 -12.85 -4.96
C PHE A 572 23.26 -13.26 -4.44
N GLY A 573 22.33 -13.54 -5.36
CA GLY A 573 20.98 -14.03 -5.04
C GLY A 573 20.94 -15.28 -4.15
N ALA A 574 21.96 -16.14 -4.25
CA ALA A 574 22.09 -17.37 -3.47
C ALA A 574 22.44 -17.13 -1.98
N THR A 575 22.89 -15.93 -1.62
CA THR A 575 23.40 -15.62 -0.27
C THR A 575 22.27 -15.31 0.70
N TYR A 576 21.38 -14.38 0.35
CA TYR A 576 20.31 -13.93 1.24
C TYR A 576 18.93 -14.24 0.66
N ALA A 577 18.65 -13.82 -0.58
CA ALA A 577 17.30 -13.92 -1.13
C ALA A 577 16.79 -15.36 -1.25
N ALA A 578 17.65 -16.29 -1.69
CA ALA A 578 17.30 -17.71 -1.83
C ALA A 578 17.00 -18.42 -0.49
N PRO A 579 17.86 -18.33 0.55
CA PRO A 579 17.52 -18.85 1.88
C PRO A 579 16.26 -18.24 2.50
N ILE A 580 16.07 -16.91 2.37
CA ILE A 580 14.86 -16.23 2.89
C ILE A 580 13.59 -16.81 2.23
N ALA A 581 13.58 -16.91 0.90
CA ALA A 581 12.45 -17.47 0.18
C ALA A 581 12.17 -18.93 0.57
N SER A 582 13.23 -19.73 0.69
CA SER A 582 13.15 -21.14 1.08
C SER A 582 12.49 -21.32 2.45
N MET A 583 12.89 -20.54 3.46
CA MET A 583 12.29 -20.59 4.80
C MET A 583 10.83 -20.16 4.80
N MET A 584 10.48 -19.11 4.05
CA MET A 584 9.09 -18.65 3.94
C MET A 584 8.21 -19.66 3.20
N ILE A 585 8.71 -20.28 2.13
CA ILE A 585 8.03 -21.37 1.43
C ILE A 585 7.82 -22.56 2.38
N GLU A 586 8.87 -22.96 3.10
CA GLU A 586 8.80 -24.09 4.03
C GLU A 586 7.80 -23.82 5.17
N LYS A 587 7.87 -22.64 5.80
CA LYS A 587 6.91 -22.23 6.84
C LYS A 587 5.48 -22.23 6.30
N TYR A 588 5.26 -21.74 5.08
CA TYR A 588 3.92 -21.72 4.50
C TYR A 588 3.37 -23.13 4.18
N LEU A 589 4.21 -24.03 3.66
CA LEU A 589 3.78 -25.36 3.20
C LEU A 589 3.78 -26.43 4.30
N LYS A 590 4.64 -26.31 5.30
CA LYS A 590 4.85 -27.32 6.36
C LYS A 590 4.59 -26.80 7.77
N ASP A 591 4.33 -25.50 7.94
CA ASP A 591 4.19 -24.83 9.23
C ASP A 591 5.45 -24.85 10.14
N THR A 592 6.60 -25.27 9.57
CA THR A 592 7.88 -25.40 10.27
C THR A 592 9.03 -24.78 9.48
N VAL A 593 10.14 -24.45 10.14
CA VAL A 593 11.41 -24.10 9.50
C VAL A 593 12.47 -25.10 9.97
N SER A 594 13.08 -25.86 9.05
CA SER A 594 13.97 -26.98 9.41
C SER A 594 15.44 -26.61 9.56
N ARG A 595 15.81 -25.33 9.33
CA ARG A 595 17.21 -24.88 9.22
C ARG A 595 17.55 -23.73 10.18
N PRO A 596 17.61 -23.98 11.49
CA PRO A 596 17.82 -22.93 12.51
C PRO A 596 19.17 -22.21 12.37
N ASP A 597 20.24 -22.89 11.94
CA ASP A 597 21.55 -22.26 11.75
C ASP A 597 21.54 -21.20 10.64
N TYR A 598 20.80 -21.47 9.55
CA TYR A 598 20.63 -20.50 8.48
C TYR A 598 19.74 -19.34 8.91
N GLU A 599 18.70 -19.62 9.70
CA GLU A 599 17.84 -18.56 10.26
C GLU A 599 18.68 -17.62 11.14
N LYS A 600 19.52 -18.17 12.01
CA LYS A 600 20.45 -17.40 12.84
C LYS A 600 21.40 -16.55 12.01
N PHE A 601 22.04 -17.13 10.98
CA PHE A 601 22.90 -16.39 10.06
C PHE A 601 22.17 -15.22 9.40
N LEU A 602 20.93 -15.43 8.94
CA LEU A 602 20.15 -14.37 8.31
C LEU A 602 19.79 -13.27 9.30
N ILE A 603 19.39 -13.59 10.52
CA ILE A 603 19.02 -12.60 11.55
C ILE A 603 20.23 -11.77 11.97
N GLU A 604 21.40 -12.39 12.15
CA GLU A 604 22.62 -11.73 12.61
C GLU A 604 23.27 -10.87 11.51
N ALA A 605 22.98 -11.13 10.23
CA ALA A 605 23.52 -10.37 9.11
C ALA A 605 23.03 -8.92 9.08
N ASN A 606 23.97 -7.97 9.12
CA ASN A 606 23.70 -6.53 9.01
C ASN A 606 24.29 -5.95 7.72
N LEU A 607 23.40 -5.61 6.77
CA LEU A 607 23.76 -5.02 5.47
C LEU A 607 23.55 -3.51 5.41
N LEU A 608 23.03 -2.88 6.48
CA LEU A 608 22.82 -1.43 6.53
C LEU A 608 24.15 -0.68 6.67
N ASN A 609 25.14 -1.31 7.32
CA ASN A 609 26.44 -0.72 7.64
C ASN A 609 27.59 -1.21 6.75
N SER A 610 27.32 -1.96 5.68
CA SER A 610 28.38 -2.32 4.74
C SER A 610 28.91 -1.02 4.13
N LYS A 611 30.08 -0.59 4.59
CA LYS A 611 30.78 0.58 4.09
C LYS A 611 30.67 0.60 2.56
N ARG A 612 30.45 1.78 1.99
CA ARG A 612 30.79 2.11 0.61
C ARG A 612 32.27 1.75 0.39
N SER A 613 32.62 0.48 0.23
CA SER A 613 33.95 0.05 -0.12
C SER A 613 34.13 0.49 -1.56
N GLY A 614 34.73 1.66 -1.72
CA GLY A 614 34.98 2.26 -3.01
C GLY A 614 35.71 1.27 -3.89
N LYS A 615 35.09 0.92 -5.02
CA LYS A 615 35.88 0.73 -6.23
C LYS A 615 36.45 2.10 -6.59
N LYS A 616 37.66 2.39 -6.09
CA LYS A 616 38.52 3.37 -6.78
C LYS A 616 38.60 2.89 -8.23
N LYS A 617 38.33 3.83 -9.14
CA LYS A 617 38.42 3.66 -10.59
C LYS A 617 39.75 3.05 -11.00
#